data_AF-A0A3D8P0X5-F1
#
_entry.id   AF-A0A3D8P0X5-F1
#
_cell.length_a   1.000
_cell.length_b   1.000
_cell.length_c   1.000
_cell.angle_alpha   90.00
_cell.angle_beta   90.00
_cell.angle_gamma   90.00
#
_symmetry.space_group_name_H-M   'P 1'
#
loop_
_entity.id
_entity.type
_entity.pdbx_description
1 polymer ?
#
loop_
_entity_poly.entity_id
_entity_poly.type
_entity_poly.pdbx_seq_one_letter_code
_entity_poly.pdbx_strand_id
1 'polypeptide(L)'
;MAEFIYIPETLRERLGEQGSKELVEVLNQAARSLRESINESTVERIERRIAETKTEIVKEIANAKADLLKWMFVFWVGQVLAIIGFLYTLLR
;
A
#
# COMPACT_ATOMS: atom_id res chain seq x y z
N MET A 1 8.05 26.16 3.60
CA MET A 1 7.50 27.16 4.55
C MET A 1 8.22 26.90 5.86
N ALA A 2 9.16 27.77 6.24
CA ALA A 2 9.94 27.60 7.45
C ALA A 2 9.08 27.99 8.65
N GLU A 3 8.69 27.02 9.46
CA GLU A 3 7.97 27.25 10.71
C GLU A 3 8.98 27.80 11.72
N PHE A 4 9.00 29.13 11.88
CA PHE A 4 9.82 29.78 12.90
C PHE A 4 9.27 29.37 14.27
N ILE A 5 9.99 28.49 14.97
CA ILE A 5 9.70 28.14 16.36
C ILE A 5 9.94 29.42 17.18
N TYR A 6 8.85 30.09 17.56
CA TYR A 6 8.89 31.31 18.34
C TYR A 6 9.23 30.96 19.79
N ILE A 7 10.36 31.45 20.29
CA ILE A 7 10.73 31.25 21.70
C ILE A 7 9.85 32.18 22.56
N PRO A 8 9.08 31.66 23.52
CA PRO A 8 8.36 32.47 24.50
C PRO A 8 9.31 33.39 25.26
N GLU A 9 8.94 34.65 25.46
CA GLU A 9 9.73 35.67 26.19
C GLU A 9 10.24 35.16 27.55
N THR A 10 9.40 34.40 28.28
CA THR A 10 9.74 33.79 29.57
C THR A 10 10.88 32.79 29.51
N LEU A 11 11.03 32.06 28.40
CA LEU A 11 12.17 31.16 28.19
C LEU A 11 13.41 31.96 27.78
N ARG A 12 13.25 33.04 27.02
CA ARG A 12 14.36 33.91 26.61
C ARG A 12 14.98 34.65 27.78
N GLU A 13 14.19 35.14 28.73
CA GLU A 13 14.67 35.74 29.98
C GLU A 13 15.42 34.75 30.88
N ARG A 14 14.93 33.50 30.97
CA ARG A 14 15.50 32.46 31.85
C ARG A 14 16.79 31.83 31.31
N LEU A 15 16.90 31.71 29.98
CA LEU A 15 18.00 31.02 29.28
C LEU A 15 19.04 32.00 28.71
N GLY A 16 18.73 33.30 28.72
CA GLY A 16 19.51 34.32 28.04
C GLY A 16 19.45 34.19 26.51
N GLU A 17 20.00 35.19 25.83
CA GLU A 17 20.03 35.28 24.36
C GLU A 17 20.70 34.06 23.72
N GLN A 18 21.76 33.55 24.36
CA GLN A 18 22.59 32.47 23.83
C GLN A 18 21.95 31.09 24.04
N GLY A 19 21.45 30.79 25.24
CA GLY A 19 20.75 29.52 25.50
C GLY A 19 19.46 29.38 24.68
N SER A 20 18.81 30.52 24.40
CA SER A 20 17.66 30.58 23.49
C SER A 20 18.01 30.17 22.05
N LYS A 21 19.15 30.65 21.54
CA LYS A 21 19.62 30.29 20.18
C LYS A 21 19.97 28.80 20.09
N GLU A 22 20.72 28.29 21.06
CA GLU A 22 21.11 26.87 21.09
C GLU A 22 19.88 25.95 21.17
N LEU A 23 18.87 26.31 21.97
CA LEU A 23 17.63 25.52 22.03
C LEU A 23 16.87 25.50 20.71
N VAL A 24 16.81 26.64 19.99
CA VAL A 24 16.19 26.68 18.66
C VAL A 24 16.97 25.84 17.66
N GLU A 25 18.29 25.81 17.77
CA GLU A 25 19.14 24.98 16.90
C GLU A 25 18.88 23.49 17.14
N VAL A 26 18.87 23.05 18.40
CA VAL A 26 18.55 21.67 18.78
C VAL A 26 17.12 21.29 18.39
N LEU A 27 16.13 22.17 18.60
CA LEU A 27 14.74 21.93 18.19
C LEU A 27 14.60 21.82 16.68
N ASN A 28 15.27 22.68 15.91
CA ASN A 28 15.28 22.59 14.46
C ASN A 28 15.94 21.31 13.97
N GLN A 29 17.03 20.88 14.60
CA GLN A 29 17.72 19.66 14.26
C GLN A 29 16.87 18.42 14.56
N ALA A 30 16.20 18.40 15.72
CA ALA A 30 15.24 17.36 16.09
C ALA A 30 14.03 17.33 15.14
N ALA A 31 13.46 18.48 14.79
CA ALA A 31 12.34 18.57 13.86
C ALA A 31 12.71 18.07 12.45
N ARG A 32 13.92 18.41 11.96
CA ARG A 32 14.43 17.90 10.67
C ARG A 32 14.62 16.40 10.71
N SER A 33 15.30 15.88 11.73
CA SER A 33 15.53 14.44 11.93
C SER A 33 14.22 13.65 11.99
N LEU A 34 13.21 14.17 12.70
CA LEU A 34 11.90 13.54 12.78
C LEU A 34 11.19 13.53 11.42
N ARG A 35 11.24 14.64 10.67
CA ARG A 35 10.63 14.74 9.35
C ARG A 35 11.29 13.81 8.33
N GLU A 36 12.60 13.68 8.38
CA GLU A 36 13.39 12.80 7.51
C GLU A 36 13.11 11.32 7.84
N SER A 37 13.14 10.96 9.13
CA SER A 37 12.82 9.62 9.62
C SER A 37 11.39 9.18 9.29
N ILE A 38 10.42 10.10 9.43
CA ILE A 38 9.01 9.83 9.09
C ILE A 38 8.85 9.63 7.58
N ASN A 39 9.47 10.48 6.75
CA ASN A 39 9.35 10.38 5.30
C ASN A 39 9.94 9.06 4.78
N GLU A 40 11.15 8.68 5.21
CA GLU A 40 11.78 7.46 4.69
C GLU A 40 11.05 6.20 5.17
N SER A 41 10.84 6.08 6.49
CA SER A 41 10.28 4.84 7.05
C SER A 41 8.80 4.62 6.69
N THR A 42 8.03 5.68 6.53
CA THR A 42 6.59 5.57 6.24
C THR A 42 6.36 5.33 4.75
N VAL A 43 7.08 6.05 3.88
CA VAL A 43 6.94 5.88 2.43
C VAL A 43 7.41 4.49 2.00
N GLU A 44 8.58 4.03 2.48
CA GLU A 44 9.10 2.72 2.11
C GLU A 44 8.19 1.57 2.58
N ARG A 45 7.63 1.67 3.79
CA ARG A 45 6.67 0.67 4.30
C ARG A 45 5.36 0.66 3.52
N ILE A 46 4.86 1.83 3.13
CA ILE A 46 3.63 1.94 2.33
C ILE A 46 3.89 1.39 0.92
N GLU A 47 4.99 1.76 0.29
CA GLU A 47 5.35 1.32 -1.05
C GLU A 47 5.54 -0.21 -1.10
N ARG A 48 6.24 -0.78 -0.11
CA ARG A 48 6.39 -2.22 0.03
C ARG A 48 5.06 -2.93 0.21
N ARG A 49 4.18 -2.42 1.10
CA ARG A 49 2.83 -2.98 1.29
C ARG A 49 1.99 -2.92 0.02
N ILE A 50 2.07 -1.82 -0.73
CA ILE A 50 1.35 -1.68 -2.00
C ILE A 50 1.87 -2.70 -3.02
N ALA A 51 3.19 -2.88 -3.13
CA ALA A 51 3.78 -3.85 -4.05
C ALA A 51 3.40 -5.30 -3.69
N GLU A 52 3.42 -5.65 -2.40
CA GLU A 52 2.99 -6.94 -1.88
C GLU A 52 1.50 -7.18 -2.17
N THR A 53 0.62 -6.25 -1.81
CA THR A 53 -0.83 -6.35 -2.07
C THR A 53 -1.15 -6.42 -3.56
N LYS A 54 -0.46 -5.66 -4.42
CA LYS A 54 -0.64 -5.74 -5.88
C LYS A 54 -0.30 -7.14 -6.40
N THR A 55 0.80 -7.71 -5.91
CA THR A 55 1.24 -9.06 -6.31
C THR A 55 0.23 -10.12 -5.87
N GLU A 56 -0.28 -10.02 -4.64
CA GLU A 56 -1.29 -10.91 -4.10
C GLU A 56 -2.60 -10.85 -4.91
N ILE A 57 -3.10 -9.64 -5.20
CA ILE A 57 -4.30 -9.44 -6.03
C ILE A 57 -4.13 -10.07 -7.41
N VAL A 58 -2.99 -9.84 -8.08
CA VAL A 58 -2.73 -10.42 -9.41
C VAL A 58 -2.73 -11.95 -9.35
N LYS A 59 -2.14 -12.52 -8.29
CA LYS A 59 -2.10 -13.97 -8.09
C LYS A 59 -3.49 -14.55 -7.83
N GLU A 60 -4.29 -13.91 -6.99
CA GLU A 60 -5.67 -14.33 -6.72
C GLU A 60 -6.53 -14.27 -7.99
N ILE A 61 -6.40 -13.20 -8.78
CA ILE A 61 -7.10 -13.06 -10.07
C ILE A 61 -6.67 -14.17 -11.03
N ALA A 62 -5.37 -14.48 -11.12
CA ALA A 62 -4.88 -15.55 -11.98
C ALA A 62 -5.43 -16.91 -11.57
N ASN A 63 -5.48 -17.20 -10.26
CA ASN A 63 -6.06 -18.44 -9.72
C ASN A 63 -7.56 -18.52 -10.00
N ALA A 64 -8.31 -17.45 -9.74
CA ALA A 64 -9.75 -17.40 -10.02
C ALA A 64 -10.04 -17.61 -11.51
N LYS A 65 -9.26 -16.98 -12.40
CA LYS A 65 -9.36 -17.22 -13.85
C LYS A 65 -9.07 -18.67 -14.22
N ALA A 66 -8.05 -19.28 -13.63
CA ALA A 66 -7.71 -20.68 -13.88
C ALA A 66 -8.83 -21.62 -13.42
N ASP A 67 -9.42 -21.37 -12.26
CA ASP A 67 -10.53 -22.19 -11.74
C ASP A 67 -11.80 -22.01 -12.56
N LEU A 68 -12.14 -20.78 -12.96
CA LEU A 68 -13.23 -20.52 -13.91
C LEU A 68 -13.02 -21.28 -15.21
N LEU A 69 -11.80 -21.29 -15.76
CA LEU A 69 -11.49 -22.03 -16.98
C LEU A 69 -11.68 -23.55 -16.80
N LYS A 70 -11.23 -24.13 -15.67
CA LYS A 70 -11.47 -25.55 -15.35
C LYS A 70 -12.97 -25.87 -15.32
N TRP A 71 -13.76 -25.03 -14.65
CA TRP A 71 -15.21 -25.21 -14.56
C TRP A 71 -15.90 -25.07 -15.91
N MET A 72 -15.44 -24.14 -16.76
CA MET A 72 -15.89 -24.05 -18.14
C MET A 72 -15.62 -25.35 -18.89
N PHE A 73 -14.43 -25.94 -18.79
CA PHE A 73 -14.13 -27.23 -19.46
C PHE A 73 -15.06 -28.35 -19.01
N VAL A 74 -15.27 -28.53 -17.71
CA VAL A 74 -16.18 -29.55 -17.17
C VAL A 74 -17.59 -29.36 -17.72
N PHE A 75 -18.06 -28.12 -17.71
CA PHE A 75 -19.36 -27.77 -18.26
C PHE A 75 -19.45 -28.06 -19.76
N TRP A 76 -18.48 -27.58 -20.55
CA TRP A 76 -18.45 -27.75 -22.01
C TRP A 76 -18.40 -29.21 -22.42
N VAL A 77 -17.62 -30.05 -21.74
CA VAL A 77 -17.62 -31.51 -21.99
C VAL A 77 -19.01 -32.10 -21.75
N GLY A 78 -19.66 -31.72 -20.65
CA GLY A 78 -21.04 -32.11 -20.37
C GLY A 78 -22.03 -31.66 -21.45
N GLN A 79 -21.93 -30.40 -21.89
CA GLN A 79 -22.77 -29.86 -22.97
C GLN A 79 -22.56 -30.60 -24.29
N VAL A 80 -21.31 -30.87 -24.68
CA VAL A 80 -20.99 -31.61 -25.91
C VAL A 80 -21.58 -33.01 -25.86
N LEU A 81 -21.44 -33.72 -24.75
CA LEU A 81 -22.04 -35.05 -24.57
C LEU A 81 -23.57 -35.01 -24.64
N ALA A 82 -24.20 -34.01 -24.01
CA ALA A 82 -25.64 -33.82 -24.06
C ALA A 82 -26.14 -33.54 -25.49
N ILE A 83 -25.45 -32.67 -26.23
CA ILE A 83 -25.77 -32.35 -27.62
C ILE A 83 -25.62 -33.60 -28.51
N ILE A 84 -24.53 -34.36 -28.36
CA ILE A 84 -24.31 -35.60 -29.12
C ILE A 84 -25.42 -36.61 -28.82
N GLY A 85 -25.76 -36.83 -27.54
CA GLY A 85 -26.83 -37.73 -27.15
C GLY A 85 -28.21 -37.31 -27.68
N PHE A 86 -28.48 -36.00 -27.66
CA PHE A 86 -29.70 -35.44 -28.22
C PHE A 86 -29.78 -35.63 -29.75
N LEU A 87 -28.71 -35.31 -30.48
CA LEU A 87 -28.63 -35.55 -31.93
C LEU A 87 -28.80 -37.02 -32.29
N TYR A 88 -28.16 -37.92 -31.56
CA TYR A 88 -28.31 -39.37 -31.78
C TYR A 88 -29.74 -39.85 -31.56
N THR A 89 -30.46 -39.26 -30.60
CA THR A 89 -31.87 -39.58 -30.33
C THR A 89 -32.80 -39.06 -31.42
N LEU A 90 -32.50 -37.89 -32.00
CA LEU A 90 -33.28 -37.31 -33.10
C LEU A 90 -33.01 -37.95 -34.48
N LEU A 91 -31.81 -38.47 -34.72
CA LEU A 91 -31.43 -39.12 -35.98
C LEU A 91 -31.73 -40.63 -36.02
N ARG A 92 -32.17 -41.21 -34.90
CA ARG A 92 -32.62 -42.60 -34.80
C ARG A 92 -34.10 -42.71 -35.16
#